data_AF-A0A928EQ55-F1
#
_entry.id   AF-A0A928EQ55-F1
#
_cell.length_a   1.000
_cell.length_b   1.000
_cell.length_c   1.000
_cell.angle_alpha   90.00
_cell.angle_beta   90.00
_cell.angle_gamma   90.00
#
_symmetry.space_group_name_H-M   'P 1'
#
loop_
_entity.id
_entity.type
_entity.pdbx_description
1 polymer ?
#
loop_
_entity_poly.entity_id
_entity_poly.type
_entity_poly.pdbx_seq_one_letter_code
_entity_poly.pdbx_strand_id
1 'polypeptide(L)'
;MRATLGVWALPCAFVIQRRNWRYNGTNKKNLMEVSSMLFKHPFLNLNMGLVKENFVIAKKDDKNFWEARGFKKIRKYPIFRYKPNSSEIIMLGVPLSIEAFGNEVLKNSHIVDVCTYCGTYGMGGPGFFGLKLQGEYGTRWLTYCIWSASEHILFDDNVLQCHPDYAEKYAPLIVFDDYANSLEKFKELLSDMAIKEVALSQESIEIMLVDSSDKLHYIKSYKCSDQFPEQGSTGKKRNSFEDGKMSDYWLVTYDETHLKV
;
A
#
# COMPACT_ATOMS: atom_id res chain seq x y z
N MET A 1 -19.02 -17.62 -43.07
CA MET A 1 -20.12 -17.99 -42.15
C MET A 1 -19.52 -18.55 -40.87
N ARG A 2 -19.82 -17.89 -39.74
CA ARG A 2 -19.69 -18.31 -38.32
C ARG A 2 -18.41 -19.04 -37.89
N ALA A 3 -17.47 -18.27 -37.32
CA ALA A 3 -16.53 -18.76 -36.32
C ALA A 3 -17.10 -18.45 -34.93
N THR A 4 -17.35 -19.50 -34.14
CA THR A 4 -17.81 -19.46 -32.75
C THR A 4 -16.65 -19.24 -31.79
N LEU A 5 -16.79 -18.24 -30.91
CA LEU A 5 -15.90 -17.91 -29.81
C LEU A 5 -15.92 -19.02 -28.74
N GLY A 6 -14.75 -19.58 -28.44
CA GLY A 6 -14.53 -20.48 -27.32
C GLY A 6 -14.20 -19.70 -26.05
N VAL A 7 -15.11 -19.76 -25.07
CA VAL A 7 -14.91 -19.28 -23.70
C VAL A 7 -14.24 -20.40 -22.90
N TRP A 8 -13.01 -20.18 -22.43
CA TRP A 8 -12.37 -21.05 -21.45
C TRP A 8 -12.64 -20.51 -20.05
N ALA A 9 -13.60 -21.13 -19.36
CA ALA A 9 -13.81 -21.00 -17.92
C ALA A 9 -13.11 -22.18 -17.22
N LEU A 10 -12.14 -21.90 -16.35
CA LEU A 10 -11.53 -22.89 -15.47
C LEU A 10 -12.39 -23.07 -14.21
N PRO A 11 -12.73 -24.31 -13.79
CA PRO A 11 -13.42 -24.56 -12.54
C PRO A 11 -12.43 -24.96 -11.43
N CYS A 12 -12.33 -24.16 -10.38
CA CYS A 12 -11.76 -24.60 -9.09
C CYS A 12 -12.90 -24.76 -8.08
N ALA A 13 -13.51 -25.95 -8.06
CA ALA A 13 -14.44 -26.38 -7.03
C ALA A 13 -13.66 -27.19 -5.98
N PHE A 14 -13.48 -26.63 -4.78
CA PHE A 14 -13.02 -27.40 -3.63
C PHE A 14 -14.22 -28.07 -2.94
N VAL A 15 -14.16 -29.39 -2.87
CA VAL A 15 -15.12 -30.27 -2.18
C VAL A 15 -14.83 -30.23 -0.68
N ILE A 16 -15.79 -29.76 0.12
CA ILE A 16 -15.76 -29.92 1.59
C ILE A 16 -16.70 -31.08 1.95
N GLN A 17 -16.11 -32.17 2.46
CA GLN A 17 -16.84 -33.32 3.01
C GLN A 17 -17.67 -32.90 4.23
N ARG A 18 -18.98 -33.14 4.17
CA ARG A 18 -19.90 -32.99 5.29
C ARG A 18 -19.70 -34.14 6.30
N ARG A 19 -19.30 -33.83 7.53
CA ARG A 19 -19.52 -34.71 8.69
C ARG A 19 -20.76 -34.24 9.45
N ASN A 20 -21.74 -35.13 9.56
CA ASN A 20 -22.97 -34.92 10.31
C ASN A 20 -22.67 -34.91 11.82
N TRP A 21 -22.91 -33.78 12.48
CA TRP A 21 -23.08 -33.71 13.94
C TRP A 21 -24.55 -33.41 14.25
N ARG A 22 -25.22 -34.35 14.90
CA ARG A 22 -26.56 -34.14 15.48
C ARG A 22 -26.39 -33.34 16.76
N TYR A 23 -27.00 -32.16 16.85
CA TYR A 23 -27.08 -31.38 18.08
C TYR A 23 -28.51 -31.52 18.65
N ASN A 24 -28.63 -32.24 19.77
CA ASN A 24 -29.85 -32.23 20.59
C ASN A 24 -29.92 -30.89 21.34
N GLY A 25 -31.13 -30.33 21.40
CA GLY A 25 -31.36 -28.97 21.88
C GLY A 25 -31.09 -28.79 23.37
N THR A 26 -30.58 -27.60 23.72
CA THR A 26 -31.06 -26.70 24.80
C THR A 26 -30.04 -25.57 24.99
N ASN A 27 -30.38 -24.35 24.56
CA ASN A 27 -30.17 -23.06 25.28
C ASN A 27 -30.24 -21.87 24.30
N LYS A 28 -31.40 -21.18 24.25
CA LYS A 28 -31.54 -19.93 23.47
C LYS A 28 -30.69 -18.77 23.98
N LYS A 29 -30.18 -18.83 25.22
CA LYS A 29 -29.29 -17.78 25.78
C LYS A 29 -27.84 -17.88 25.29
N ASN A 30 -27.29 -19.08 25.09
CA ASN A 30 -25.93 -19.26 24.54
C ASN A 30 -25.85 -18.93 23.04
N LEU A 31 -26.96 -19.05 22.29
CA LEU A 31 -26.98 -18.66 20.88
C LEU A 31 -26.90 -17.13 20.67
N MET A 32 -27.33 -16.31 21.64
CA MET A 32 -27.16 -14.86 21.57
C MET A 32 -25.75 -14.40 21.93
N GLU A 33 -25.07 -15.07 22.86
CA GLU A 33 -23.65 -14.77 23.18
C GLU A 33 -22.68 -15.30 22.10
N VAL A 34 -23.03 -16.38 21.40
CA VAL A 34 -22.25 -16.83 20.23
C VAL A 34 -22.58 -15.99 18.98
N SER A 35 -23.77 -15.38 18.91
CA SER A 35 -24.15 -14.43 17.84
C SER A 35 -23.46 -13.07 17.96
N SER A 36 -22.87 -12.74 19.11
CA SER A 36 -22.07 -11.51 19.32
C SER A 36 -20.56 -11.73 19.19
N MET A 37 -20.12 -12.97 18.88
CA MET A 37 -18.92 -13.16 18.07
C MET A 37 -19.22 -12.65 16.66
N LEU A 38 -19.34 -11.32 16.57
CA LEU A 38 -19.36 -10.56 15.34
C LEU A 38 -18.32 -11.19 14.43
N PHE A 39 -18.77 -11.75 13.31
CA PHE A 39 -17.89 -12.04 12.19
C PHE A 39 -17.14 -10.74 11.90
N LYS A 40 -15.93 -10.61 12.46
CA LYS A 40 -15.05 -9.48 12.19
C LYS A 40 -14.85 -9.53 10.69
N HIS A 41 -15.13 -8.43 10.02
CA HIS A 41 -14.96 -8.37 8.57
C HIS A 41 -13.52 -8.80 8.25
N PRO A 42 -13.29 -9.73 7.29
CA PRO A 42 -12.00 -10.38 7.11
C PRO A 42 -10.85 -9.44 6.74
N PHE A 43 -11.17 -8.19 6.40
CA PHE A 43 -10.24 -7.15 5.97
C PHE A 43 -10.09 -6.02 7.00
N LEU A 44 -10.37 -6.32 8.28
CA LEU A 44 -10.10 -5.42 9.42
C LEU A 44 -8.89 -5.94 10.20
N ASN A 45 -8.04 -5.02 10.67
CA ASN A 45 -6.79 -5.36 11.36
C ASN A 45 -5.94 -6.34 10.54
N LEU A 46 -5.66 -5.93 9.31
CA LEU A 46 -4.66 -6.57 8.47
C LEU A 46 -3.34 -6.66 9.27
N ASN A 47 -2.71 -7.82 9.26
CA ASN A 47 -1.40 -8.02 9.89
C ASN A 47 -0.30 -7.73 8.85
N MET A 48 -0.33 -6.56 8.23
CA MET A 48 0.58 -6.16 7.13
C MET A 48 1.42 -4.97 7.56
N GLY A 49 2.43 -5.22 8.40
CA GLY A 49 3.26 -4.18 9.00
C GLY A 49 2.40 -3.22 9.84
N LEU A 50 2.45 -1.92 9.52
CA LEU A 50 1.63 -0.90 10.18
C LEU A 50 0.20 -0.81 9.64
N VAL A 51 -0.07 -1.38 8.46
CA VAL A 51 -1.36 -1.21 7.79
C VAL A 51 -2.38 -2.15 8.41
N LYS A 52 -3.43 -1.56 8.99
CA LYS A 52 -4.58 -2.27 9.56
C LYS A 52 -5.73 -2.41 8.59
N GLU A 53 -5.91 -1.47 7.66
CA GLU A 53 -6.97 -1.56 6.67
C GLU A 53 -6.57 -0.95 5.32
N ASN A 54 -7.21 -1.44 4.25
CA ASN A 54 -7.21 -0.81 2.94
C ASN A 54 -8.68 -0.60 2.52
N PHE A 55 -9.06 0.63 2.22
CA PHE A 55 -10.45 0.97 1.94
C PHE A 55 -10.61 1.90 0.73
N VAL A 56 -11.80 1.88 0.17
CA VAL A 56 -12.26 2.84 -0.83
C VAL A 56 -13.65 3.36 -0.44
N ILE A 57 -13.86 4.65 -0.70
CA ILE A 57 -15.17 5.28 -0.69
C ILE A 57 -15.61 5.35 -2.16
N ALA A 58 -16.46 4.43 -2.58
CA ALA A 58 -16.86 4.26 -3.97
C ALA A 58 -18.30 4.70 -4.19
N LYS A 59 -18.65 5.05 -5.44
CA LYS A 59 -20.05 5.13 -5.85
C LYS A 59 -20.68 3.76 -5.81
N LYS A 60 -21.97 3.69 -5.48
CA LYS A 60 -22.73 2.44 -5.45
C LYS A 60 -22.75 1.71 -6.79
N ASP A 61 -22.75 2.45 -7.88
CA ASP A 61 -22.77 1.90 -9.24
C ASP A 61 -21.46 1.16 -9.58
N ASP A 62 -20.35 1.57 -8.95
CA ASP A 62 -19.02 0.94 -9.11
C ASP A 62 -18.82 -0.28 -8.20
N LYS A 63 -19.85 -0.68 -7.43
CA LYS A 63 -19.75 -1.80 -6.48
C LYS A 63 -19.21 -3.07 -7.13
N ASN A 64 -19.78 -3.47 -8.27
CA ASN A 64 -19.41 -4.72 -8.92
C ASN A 64 -17.97 -4.68 -9.45
N PHE A 65 -17.51 -3.50 -9.89
CA PHE A 65 -16.13 -3.28 -10.32
C PHE A 65 -15.15 -3.49 -9.16
N TRP A 66 -15.44 -2.94 -7.98
CA TRP A 66 -14.61 -3.13 -6.79
C TRP A 66 -14.71 -4.55 -6.22
N GLU A 67 -15.88 -5.20 -6.27
CA GLU A 67 -16.03 -6.61 -5.88
C GLU A 67 -15.20 -7.55 -6.76
N ALA A 68 -15.12 -7.28 -8.08
CA ALA A 68 -14.25 -8.02 -9.00
C ALA A 68 -12.75 -7.84 -8.66
N ARG A 69 -12.37 -6.73 -8.01
CA ARG A 69 -11.02 -6.47 -7.48
C ARG A 69 -10.78 -7.07 -6.09
N GLY A 70 -11.74 -7.83 -5.55
CA GLY A 70 -11.64 -8.48 -4.25
C GLY A 70 -12.09 -7.61 -3.07
N PHE A 71 -12.64 -6.41 -3.32
CA PHE A 71 -13.15 -5.57 -2.24
C PHE A 71 -14.52 -6.07 -1.76
N LYS A 72 -14.80 -5.87 -0.47
CA LYS A 72 -16.06 -6.25 0.16
C LYS A 72 -16.68 -5.06 0.88
N LYS A 73 -17.98 -4.90 0.68
CA LYS A 73 -18.76 -3.86 1.35
C LYS A 73 -18.74 -4.09 2.86
N ILE A 74 -18.56 -3.00 3.60
CA ILE A 74 -18.73 -2.98 5.05
C ILE A 74 -19.89 -2.05 5.43
N ARG A 75 -20.78 -2.55 6.31
CA ARG A 75 -22.01 -1.85 6.67
C ARG A 75 -21.79 -0.73 7.70
N LYS A 76 -20.86 -0.95 8.63
CA LYS A 76 -20.47 0.00 9.68
C LYS A 76 -18.96 0.01 9.76
N TYR A 77 -18.33 1.01 9.15
CA TYR A 77 -16.90 1.21 9.23
C TYR A 77 -16.64 2.65 9.65
N PRO A 78 -15.98 2.88 10.79
CA PRO A 78 -15.68 4.21 11.25
C PRO A 78 -14.54 4.78 10.40
N ILE A 79 -14.88 5.55 9.37
CA ILE A 79 -13.93 6.47 8.72
C ILE A 79 -14.10 7.82 9.38
N PHE A 80 -13.50 8.01 10.56
CA PHE A 80 -13.56 9.27 11.32
C PHE A 80 -14.96 9.93 11.28
N ARG A 81 -15.04 11.26 11.08
CA ARG A 81 -16.29 12.03 10.91
C ARG A 81 -16.96 11.84 9.54
N TYR A 82 -16.44 10.97 8.69
CA TYR A 82 -16.99 10.74 7.36
C TYR A 82 -18.17 9.77 7.41
N LYS A 83 -19.29 10.21 6.86
CA LYS A 83 -20.52 9.43 6.73
C LYS A 83 -20.86 9.35 5.24
N PRO A 84 -20.82 8.16 4.62
CA PRO A 84 -21.20 7.99 3.23
C PRO A 84 -22.61 8.52 2.98
N ASN A 85 -22.77 9.27 1.91
CA ASN A 85 -24.09 9.71 1.45
C ASN A 85 -24.88 8.55 0.82
N SER A 86 -26.10 8.82 0.36
CA SER A 86 -26.98 7.78 -0.21
C SER A 86 -26.46 7.14 -1.50
N SER A 87 -25.52 7.77 -2.21
CA SER A 87 -24.89 7.26 -3.43
C SER A 87 -23.55 6.56 -3.20
N GLU A 88 -23.01 6.62 -1.98
CA GLU A 88 -21.67 6.10 -1.66
C GLU A 88 -21.73 4.79 -0.87
N ILE A 89 -20.67 4.01 -0.98
CA ILE A 89 -20.39 2.81 -0.19
C ILE A 89 -18.93 2.78 0.22
N ILE A 90 -18.68 2.28 1.43
CA ILE A 90 -17.33 1.94 1.86
C ILE A 90 -17.10 0.47 1.58
N MET A 91 -15.97 0.18 0.97
CA MET A 91 -15.52 -1.18 0.73
C MET A 91 -14.09 -1.36 1.24
N LEU A 92 -13.80 -2.52 1.80
CA LEU A 92 -12.48 -2.90 2.28
C LEU A 92 -11.86 -3.92 1.32
N GLY A 93 -10.55 -3.87 1.16
CA GLY A 93 -9.76 -4.81 0.37
C GLY A 93 -8.50 -5.24 1.11
N VAL A 94 -7.68 -6.05 0.45
CA VAL A 94 -6.37 -6.47 0.95
C VAL A 94 -5.33 -5.96 -0.04
N PRO A 95 -4.35 -5.13 0.40
CA PRO A 95 -3.19 -4.80 -0.42
C PRO A 95 -2.44 -6.08 -0.82
N LEU A 96 -1.67 -6.00 -1.90
CA LEU A 96 -0.76 -7.08 -2.28
C LEU A 96 0.65 -6.74 -1.79
N SER A 97 1.43 -7.76 -1.40
CA SER A 97 2.89 -7.57 -1.33
C SER A 97 3.46 -7.50 -2.74
N ILE A 98 4.70 -7.02 -2.88
CA ILE A 98 5.45 -7.09 -4.14
C ILE A 98 5.48 -8.53 -4.68
N GLU A 99 5.74 -9.52 -3.82
CA GLU A 99 5.78 -10.95 -4.18
C GLU A 99 4.43 -11.44 -4.74
N ALA A 100 3.32 -11.04 -4.12
CA ALA A 100 1.98 -11.44 -4.55
C ALA A 100 1.49 -10.72 -5.80
N PHE A 101 1.92 -9.47 -6.02
CA PHE A 101 1.64 -8.72 -7.24
C PHE A 101 2.49 -9.21 -8.42
N GLY A 102 3.73 -9.60 -8.14
CA GLY A 102 4.68 -10.15 -9.10
C GLY A 102 5.69 -9.09 -9.58
N ASN A 103 6.98 -9.37 -9.37
CA ASN A 103 8.08 -8.50 -9.82
C ASN A 103 8.04 -8.23 -11.34
N GLU A 104 7.72 -9.24 -12.14
CA GLU A 104 7.62 -9.10 -13.60
C GLU A 104 6.52 -8.12 -14.03
N VAL A 105 5.48 -7.94 -13.21
CA VAL A 105 4.40 -6.97 -13.47
C VAL A 105 4.85 -5.54 -13.13
N LEU A 106 5.69 -5.39 -12.10
CA LEU A 106 6.29 -4.09 -11.77
C LEU A 106 7.28 -3.65 -12.83
N LYS A 107 8.04 -4.59 -13.42
CA LYS A 107 8.93 -4.28 -14.55
C LYS A 107 8.15 -3.62 -15.68
N ASN A 108 8.74 -2.59 -16.26
CA ASN A 108 8.16 -1.75 -17.31
C ASN A 108 6.94 -0.92 -16.88
N SER A 109 6.56 -0.91 -15.60
CA SER A 109 5.61 0.09 -15.11
C SER A 109 6.31 1.46 -15.05
N HIS A 110 5.62 2.50 -15.50
CA HIS A 110 6.13 3.87 -15.50
C HIS A 110 5.64 4.62 -14.27
N ILE A 111 6.51 5.44 -13.70
CA ILE A 111 6.13 6.35 -12.62
C ILE A 111 5.35 7.52 -13.22
N VAL A 112 4.14 7.75 -12.70
CA VAL A 112 3.27 8.86 -13.13
C VAL A 112 3.01 9.88 -12.03
N ASP A 113 3.29 9.53 -10.77
CA ASP A 113 3.21 10.46 -9.64
C ASP A 113 3.98 9.91 -8.42
N VAL A 114 4.23 10.77 -7.45
CA VAL A 114 4.86 10.46 -6.18
C VAL A 114 4.11 11.15 -5.04
N CYS A 115 3.97 10.47 -3.90
CA CYS A 115 3.38 11.03 -2.70
C CYS A 115 4.22 10.68 -1.48
N THR A 116 4.55 11.67 -0.65
CA THR A 116 5.35 11.47 0.58
C THR A 116 4.51 11.48 1.86
N TYR A 117 3.19 11.39 1.71
CA TYR A 117 2.22 11.44 2.80
C TYR A 117 1.07 10.45 2.57
N CYS A 118 1.34 9.32 1.92
CA CYS A 118 0.37 8.25 1.75
C CYS A 118 -0.14 7.74 3.12
N GLY A 119 -1.34 7.18 3.08
CA GLY A 119 -1.98 6.56 4.25
C GLY A 119 -2.61 7.55 5.23
N THR A 120 -3.32 7.03 6.23
CA THR A 120 -3.97 7.84 7.26
C THR A 120 -4.12 7.09 8.58
N TYR A 121 -4.16 7.82 9.69
CA TYR A 121 -4.67 7.32 10.98
C TYR A 121 -5.91 8.12 11.45
N GLY A 122 -6.52 8.90 10.54
CA GLY A 122 -7.75 9.65 10.74
C GLY A 122 -7.57 11.15 11.01
N MET A 123 -6.59 11.56 11.82
CA MET A 123 -6.30 12.98 12.11
C MET A 123 -5.12 13.53 11.30
N GLY A 124 -4.40 12.66 10.61
CA GLY A 124 -3.22 12.96 9.80
C GLY A 124 -2.77 11.73 9.02
N GLY A 125 -1.60 11.84 8.39
CA GLY A 125 -0.95 10.77 7.65
C GLY A 125 0.22 10.17 8.43
N PRO A 126 0.50 8.86 8.30
CA PRO A 126 1.70 8.24 8.85
C PRO A 126 2.99 8.63 8.10
N GLY A 127 2.87 9.38 7.00
CA GLY A 127 4.02 9.80 6.19
C GLY A 127 4.56 8.67 5.33
N PHE A 128 3.69 7.80 4.79
CA PHE A 128 4.14 6.74 3.88
C PHE A 128 4.62 7.35 2.55
N PHE A 129 5.58 6.68 1.92
CA PHE A 129 6.11 7.06 0.62
C PHE A 129 5.49 6.19 -0.46
N GLY A 130 4.90 6.79 -1.48
CA GLY A 130 4.19 6.09 -2.55
C GLY A 130 4.68 6.50 -3.94
N LEU A 131 4.90 5.51 -4.79
CA LEU A 131 5.07 5.68 -6.23
C LEU A 131 3.76 5.28 -6.92
N LYS A 132 3.20 6.18 -7.73
CA LYS A 132 2.06 5.87 -8.59
C LYS A 132 2.61 5.32 -9.90
N LEU A 133 2.20 4.10 -10.22
CA LEU A 133 2.70 3.32 -11.33
C LEU A 133 1.60 3.12 -12.36
N GLN A 134 1.91 3.37 -13.63
CA GLN A 134 1.10 2.99 -14.78
C GLN A 134 1.73 1.79 -15.46
N GLY A 135 1.02 0.67 -15.49
CA GLY A 135 1.49 -0.59 -16.10
C GLY A 135 0.37 -1.36 -16.82
N GLU A 136 0.65 -2.61 -17.15
CA GLU A 136 -0.24 -3.51 -17.92
C GLU A 136 -1.65 -3.62 -17.31
N TYR A 137 -1.74 -3.78 -15.99
CA TYR A 137 -3.01 -3.96 -15.27
C TYR A 137 -3.63 -2.64 -14.79
N GLY A 138 -3.24 -1.52 -15.41
CA GLY A 138 -3.66 -0.17 -15.07
C GLY A 138 -2.89 0.42 -13.90
N THR A 139 -3.42 1.52 -13.36
CA THR A 139 -2.73 2.33 -12.36
C THR A 139 -2.73 1.69 -10.97
N ARG A 140 -1.58 1.68 -10.30
CA ARG A 140 -1.38 1.16 -8.93
C ARG A 140 -0.51 2.11 -8.12
N TRP A 141 -0.61 2.01 -6.80
CA TRP A 141 0.37 2.60 -5.89
C TRP A 141 1.28 1.49 -5.38
N LEU A 142 2.60 1.72 -5.41
CA LEU A 142 3.59 0.97 -4.66
C LEU A 142 4.01 1.83 -3.47
N THR A 143 3.67 1.42 -2.25
CA THR A 143 3.77 2.25 -1.05
C THR A 143 4.65 1.61 0.02
N TYR A 144 5.63 2.36 0.52
CA TYR A 144 6.42 2.03 1.69
C TYR A 144 5.74 2.51 2.98
N CYS A 145 5.32 1.56 3.79
CA CYS A 145 4.35 1.73 4.86
C CYS A 145 5.00 1.74 6.26
N ILE A 146 5.96 2.65 6.48
CA ILE A 146 6.59 2.91 7.78
C ILE A 146 6.38 4.37 8.22
N TRP A 147 6.57 4.68 9.50
CA TRP A 147 6.47 6.05 10.01
C TRP A 147 7.56 6.96 9.45
N SER A 148 7.14 8.06 8.80
CA SER A 148 8.01 9.02 8.10
C SER A 148 8.91 8.34 7.07
N ALA A 149 8.31 7.56 6.17
CA ALA A 149 9.02 6.70 5.23
C ALA A 149 10.03 7.45 4.35
N SER A 150 9.76 8.70 3.98
CA SER A 150 10.67 9.50 3.16
C SER A 150 12.02 9.81 3.84
N GLU A 151 12.10 9.73 5.17
CA GLU A 151 13.37 9.82 5.91
C GLU A 151 14.21 8.53 5.79
N HIS A 152 13.65 7.47 5.24
CA HIS A 152 14.26 6.15 5.09
C HIS A 152 14.38 5.74 3.62
N ILE A 153 14.38 6.72 2.72
CA ILE A 153 14.54 6.53 1.29
C ILE A 153 15.76 7.30 0.81
N LEU A 154 16.57 6.63 0.01
CA LEU A 154 17.64 7.25 -0.78
C LEU A 154 17.23 7.23 -2.25
N PHE A 155 17.47 8.34 -2.96
CA PHE A 155 17.39 8.40 -4.42
C PHE A 155 18.77 8.76 -4.97
N ASP A 156 19.36 7.86 -5.75
CA ASP A 156 20.76 7.94 -6.21
C ASP A 156 21.72 8.28 -5.06
N ASP A 157 21.54 7.59 -3.93
CA ASP A 157 22.32 7.75 -2.68
C ASP A 157 22.14 9.12 -1.98
N ASN A 158 21.20 9.96 -2.43
CA ASN A 158 20.81 11.19 -1.76
C ASN A 158 19.60 10.97 -0.84
N VAL A 159 19.60 11.59 0.34
CA VAL A 159 18.47 11.54 1.26
C VAL A 159 17.25 12.20 0.64
N LEU A 160 16.10 11.51 0.65
CA LEU A 160 14.88 12.07 0.09
C LEU A 160 14.30 13.20 0.94
N GLN A 161 14.12 12.96 2.25
CA GLN A 161 13.64 13.94 3.23
C GLN A 161 14.37 13.78 4.56
N CYS A 162 14.43 14.84 5.36
CA CYS A 162 14.87 14.78 6.75
C CYS A 162 14.16 15.82 7.60
N HIS A 163 14.31 15.71 8.93
CA HIS A 163 13.90 16.77 9.85
C HIS A 163 14.67 18.08 9.54
N PRO A 164 14.04 19.27 9.68
CA PRO A 164 14.67 20.56 9.35
C PRO A 164 16.02 20.80 10.03
N ASP A 165 16.16 20.39 11.29
CA ASP A 165 17.41 20.50 12.07
C ASP A 165 18.62 19.82 11.40
N TYR A 166 18.39 18.90 10.45
CA TYR A 166 19.44 18.17 9.75
C TYR A 166 19.53 18.53 8.26
N ALA A 167 18.79 19.53 7.78
CA ALA A 167 18.76 19.90 6.37
C ALA A 167 20.14 20.33 5.84
N GLU A 168 20.91 21.10 6.61
CA GLU A 168 22.27 21.50 6.23
C GLU A 168 23.24 20.31 6.11
N LYS A 169 23.04 19.29 6.94
CA LYS A 169 23.91 18.09 6.99
C LYS A 169 23.64 17.14 5.84
N TYR A 170 22.36 16.89 5.52
CA TYR A 170 21.98 15.87 4.53
C TYR A 170 21.60 16.42 3.17
N ALA A 171 21.31 17.73 3.06
CA ALA A 171 20.86 18.36 1.82
C ALA A 171 19.76 17.55 1.10
N PRO A 172 18.60 17.33 1.74
CA PRO A 172 17.58 16.42 1.21
C PRO A 172 17.02 16.91 -0.12
N LEU A 173 16.61 15.98 -0.99
CA LEU A 173 16.01 16.31 -2.29
C LEU A 173 14.68 17.07 -2.15
N ILE A 174 13.87 16.72 -1.15
CA ILE A 174 12.64 17.43 -0.81
C ILE A 174 12.88 18.20 0.49
N VAL A 175 12.87 19.52 0.37
CA VAL A 175 13.26 20.46 1.42
C VAL A 175 12.02 20.92 2.18
N PHE A 176 12.04 20.89 3.51
CA PHE A 176 10.88 21.25 4.34
C PHE A 176 10.36 22.68 4.08
N ASP A 177 11.25 23.68 4.07
CA ASP A 177 10.89 25.09 3.87
C ASP A 177 10.44 25.40 2.42
N ASP A 178 10.77 24.54 1.47
CA ASP A 178 10.40 24.66 0.04
C ASP A 178 9.67 23.39 -0.44
N TYR A 179 8.83 22.80 0.43
CA TYR A 179 8.30 21.46 0.24
C TYR A 179 7.55 21.30 -1.08
N ALA A 180 6.65 22.24 -1.40
CA ALA A 180 5.83 22.14 -2.60
C ALA A 180 6.67 22.16 -3.89
N ASN A 181 7.61 23.10 -4.01
CA ASN A 181 8.43 23.22 -5.22
C ASN A 181 9.47 22.10 -5.33
N SER A 182 10.10 21.71 -4.21
CA SER A 182 11.08 20.62 -4.21
C SER A 182 10.43 19.25 -4.46
N LEU A 183 9.22 19.01 -3.95
CA LEU A 183 8.43 17.83 -4.30
C LEU A 183 8.06 17.84 -5.80
N GLU A 184 7.63 18.98 -6.34
CA GLU A 184 7.27 19.06 -7.77
C GLU A 184 8.48 18.77 -8.66
N LYS A 185 9.66 19.34 -8.37
CA LYS A 185 10.91 19.00 -9.07
C LYS A 185 11.25 17.51 -8.99
N PHE A 186 11.02 16.89 -7.83
CA PHE A 186 11.25 15.46 -7.66
C PHE A 186 10.25 14.61 -8.46
N LYS A 187 8.99 15.05 -8.57
CA LYS A 187 7.98 14.42 -9.44
C LYS A 187 8.36 14.55 -10.91
N GLU A 188 8.75 15.74 -11.35
CA GLU A 188 9.23 16.00 -12.71
C GLU A 188 10.43 15.12 -13.04
N LEU A 189 11.37 14.99 -12.11
CA LEU A 189 12.54 14.14 -12.25
C LEU A 189 12.16 12.67 -12.46
N LEU A 190 11.20 12.14 -11.70
CA LEU A 190 10.79 10.74 -11.78
C LEU A 190 9.76 10.45 -12.88
N SER A 191 9.15 11.48 -13.46
CA SER A 191 8.08 11.33 -14.45
C SER A 191 8.52 10.46 -15.62
N ASP A 192 7.68 9.50 -15.97
CA ASP A 192 7.86 8.54 -17.07
C ASP A 192 9.04 7.57 -16.93
N MET A 193 9.85 7.66 -15.87
CA MET A 193 10.87 6.66 -15.57
C MET A 193 10.22 5.29 -15.41
N ALA A 194 10.80 4.28 -16.04
CA ALA A 194 10.30 2.91 -16.00
C ALA A 194 11.04 2.10 -14.93
N ILE A 195 10.32 1.25 -14.20
CA ILE A 195 10.94 0.26 -13.31
C ILE A 195 11.61 -0.80 -14.18
N LYS A 196 12.92 -0.92 -14.07
CA LYS A 196 13.73 -1.95 -14.74
C LYS A 196 13.83 -3.22 -13.90
N GLU A 197 14.04 -3.05 -12.60
CA GLU A 197 14.21 -4.17 -11.67
C GLU A 197 13.84 -3.76 -10.24
N VAL A 198 13.39 -4.74 -9.45
CA VAL A 198 13.19 -4.60 -8.00
C VAL A 198 13.94 -5.72 -7.31
N ALA A 199 15.02 -5.37 -6.62
CA ALA A 199 15.78 -6.28 -5.78
C ALA A 199 15.30 -6.13 -4.34
N LEU A 200 14.65 -7.18 -3.81
CA LEU A 200 14.07 -7.20 -2.48
C LEU A 200 14.72 -8.29 -1.64
N SER A 201 15.19 -7.91 -0.45
CA SER A 201 15.72 -8.84 0.55
C SER A 201 14.90 -8.77 1.85
N GLN A 202 15.36 -9.44 2.91
CA GLN A 202 14.72 -9.28 4.22
C GLN A 202 14.92 -7.89 4.82
N GLU A 203 16.02 -7.22 4.50
CA GLU A 203 16.43 -5.98 5.16
C GLU A 203 16.60 -4.81 4.20
N SER A 204 16.44 -5.01 2.90
CA SER A 204 16.66 -3.95 1.91
C SER A 204 15.73 -4.08 0.71
N ILE A 205 15.51 -2.96 0.05
CA ILE A 205 14.93 -2.88 -1.28
C ILE A 205 15.76 -1.92 -2.12
N GLU A 206 15.96 -2.29 -3.38
CA GLU A 206 16.48 -1.42 -4.42
C GLU A 206 15.55 -1.51 -5.63
N ILE A 207 15.01 -0.37 -6.05
CA ILE A 207 14.19 -0.22 -7.25
C ILE A 207 15.04 0.51 -8.27
N MET A 208 15.45 -0.22 -9.31
CA MET A 208 16.20 0.32 -10.43
C MET A 208 15.20 0.92 -11.42
N LEU A 209 15.42 2.18 -11.75
CA LEU A 209 14.64 2.95 -12.71
C LEU A 209 15.51 3.25 -13.94
N VAL A 210 14.87 3.41 -15.10
CA VAL A 210 15.49 3.88 -16.33
C VAL A 210 14.73 5.09 -16.86
N ASP A 211 15.46 6.15 -17.20
CA ASP A 211 14.89 7.35 -17.81
C ASP A 211 14.83 7.25 -19.34
N SER A 212 14.32 8.31 -19.99
CA SER A 212 14.21 8.37 -21.46
C SER A 212 15.54 8.43 -22.20
N SER A 213 16.65 8.67 -21.49
CA SER A 213 18.02 8.70 -22.01
C SER A 213 18.81 7.42 -21.69
N ASP A 214 18.11 6.35 -21.31
CA ASP A 214 18.68 5.06 -20.86
C ASP A 214 19.59 5.17 -19.62
N LYS A 215 19.53 6.28 -18.88
CA LYS A 215 20.27 6.44 -17.63
C LYS A 215 19.57 5.69 -16.51
N LEU A 216 20.38 5.02 -15.70
CA LEU A 216 19.89 4.30 -14.52
C LEU A 216 19.83 5.19 -13.29
N HIS A 217 18.74 5.02 -12.54
CA HIS A 217 18.48 5.67 -11.27
C HIS A 217 18.03 4.63 -10.23
N TYR A 218 18.18 4.95 -8.95
CA TYR A 218 17.92 3.98 -7.88
C TYR A 218 17.13 4.60 -6.74
N ILE A 219 16.02 3.97 -6.37
CA ILE A 219 15.34 4.20 -5.09
C ILE A 219 15.75 3.07 -4.15
N LYS A 220 16.38 3.40 -3.02
CA LYS A 220 16.89 2.42 -2.05
C LYS A 220 16.30 2.65 -0.67
N SER A 221 16.05 1.56 0.05
CA SER A 221 15.77 1.57 1.48
C SER A 221 16.37 0.35 2.16
N TYR A 222 16.60 0.48 3.46
CA TYR A 222 17.26 -0.50 4.30
C TYR A 222 16.55 -0.55 5.65
N LYS A 223 16.63 -1.67 6.37
CA LYS A 223 16.17 -1.75 7.76
C LYS A 223 16.97 -0.79 8.65
N CYS A 224 18.28 -0.74 8.43
CA CYS A 224 19.22 0.15 9.10
C CYS A 224 20.24 0.70 8.09
N SER A 225 20.55 1.99 8.17
CA SER A 225 21.57 2.62 7.34
C SER A 225 22.10 3.88 8.03
N ASP A 226 23.42 4.05 8.03
CA ASP A 226 24.07 5.26 8.54
C ASP A 226 23.83 6.48 7.65
N GLN A 227 23.34 6.28 6.42
CA GLN A 227 22.98 7.35 5.49
C GLN A 227 21.63 7.99 5.83
N PHE A 228 20.73 7.27 6.51
CA PHE A 228 19.44 7.84 6.88
C PHE A 228 19.60 8.94 7.92
N PRO A 229 18.89 10.07 7.81
CA PRO A 229 18.95 11.13 8.79
C PRO A 229 18.63 10.66 10.21
N GLU A 230 19.17 11.37 11.20
CA GLU A 230 18.73 11.24 12.57
C GLU A 230 17.24 11.61 12.70
N GLN A 231 16.56 10.96 13.64
CA GLN A 231 15.17 11.29 13.94
C GLN A 231 15.10 12.66 14.63
N GLY A 232 14.17 13.50 14.17
CA GLY A 232 13.81 14.75 14.84
C GLY A 232 13.50 14.55 16.33
N SER A 233 13.78 15.56 17.15
CA SER A 233 13.62 15.56 18.61
C SER A 233 14.57 14.65 19.40
N THR A 234 14.98 13.48 18.89
CA THR A 234 15.86 12.56 19.63
C THR A 234 17.31 12.64 19.19
N GLY A 235 17.58 13.05 17.94
CA GLY A 235 18.91 13.08 17.35
C GLY A 235 19.58 11.71 17.23
N LYS A 236 18.79 10.63 17.31
CA LYS A 236 19.28 9.26 17.18
C LYS A 236 18.96 8.71 15.79
N LYS A 237 19.85 7.88 15.28
CA LYS A 237 19.52 6.97 14.18
C LYS A 237 18.46 5.97 14.68
N ARG A 238 17.56 5.57 13.79
CA ARG A 238 16.53 4.57 14.09
C ARG A 238 16.42 3.59 12.93
N ASN A 239 15.99 2.37 13.26
CA ASN A 239 15.60 1.42 12.24
C ASN A 239 14.34 1.94 11.51
N SER A 240 14.21 1.58 10.23
CA SER A 240 12.98 1.76 9.47
C SER A 240 11.80 1.04 10.11
N PHE A 241 12.05 -0.17 10.63
CA PHE A 241 11.10 -1.02 11.33
C PHE A 241 11.85 -1.98 12.27
N GLU A 242 11.19 -2.42 13.35
CA GLU A 242 11.78 -3.34 14.33
C GLU A 242 11.53 -4.81 13.97
N ASP A 243 10.27 -5.13 13.69
CA ASP A 243 9.79 -6.50 13.43
C ASP A 243 9.54 -6.77 11.94
N GLY A 244 9.52 -8.04 11.55
CA GLY A 244 9.21 -8.45 10.18
C GLY A 244 10.36 -8.25 9.19
N LYS A 245 10.02 -8.28 7.90
CA LYS A 245 10.94 -8.13 6.77
C LYS A 245 10.52 -6.98 5.86
N MET A 246 11.44 -6.47 5.03
CA MET A 246 11.21 -5.34 4.11
C MET A 246 9.94 -5.50 3.25
N SER A 247 9.66 -6.72 2.77
CA SER A 247 8.47 -7.03 1.96
C SER A 247 7.15 -6.79 2.68
N ASP A 248 7.13 -6.80 4.02
CA ASP A 248 5.92 -6.62 4.82
C ASP A 248 5.46 -5.15 4.83
N TYR A 249 6.37 -4.24 4.45
CA TYR A 249 6.16 -2.80 4.46
C TYR A 249 6.02 -2.20 3.06
N TRP A 250 6.26 -2.94 1.98
CA TRP A 250 6.02 -2.49 0.61
C TRP A 250 4.76 -3.12 0.04
N LEU A 251 3.71 -2.30 -0.08
CA LEU A 251 2.39 -2.74 -0.47
C LEU A 251 1.97 -2.16 -1.82
N VAL A 252 1.30 -2.98 -2.62
CA VAL A 252 0.69 -2.59 -3.88
C VAL A 252 -0.82 -2.45 -3.69
N THR A 253 -1.36 -1.29 -4.03
CA THR A 253 -2.80 -1.01 -3.96
C THR A 253 -3.34 -0.46 -5.28
N TYR A 254 -4.66 -0.55 -5.45
CA TYR A 254 -5.34 0.12 -6.54
C TYR A 254 -5.30 1.65 -6.34
N ASP A 255 -5.28 2.38 -7.45
CA ASP A 255 -5.55 3.81 -7.40
C ASP A 255 -6.92 4.08 -6.74
N GLU A 256 -7.08 5.25 -6.12
CA GLU A 256 -8.28 5.66 -5.36
C GLU A 256 -8.53 4.89 -4.04
N THR A 257 -7.59 4.05 -3.61
CA THR A 257 -7.69 3.35 -2.32
C THR A 257 -6.81 4.00 -1.26
N HIS A 258 -7.17 3.81 0.02
CA HIS A 258 -6.51 4.42 1.15
C HIS A 258 -6.05 3.37 2.14
N LEU A 259 -4.78 3.48 2.57
CA LEU A 259 -4.20 2.67 3.63
C LEU A 259 -4.46 3.33 4.99
N LYS A 260 -4.88 2.54 5.98
CA LYS A 260 -5.10 3.00 7.34
C LYS A 260 -4.25 2.23 8.34
N VAL A 261 -3.69 2.96 9.30
CA VAL A 261 -2.95 2.48 10.47
C VAL A 261 -3.85 2.45 11.70
#